data_AF-A0A535L3A0-F1
#
_entry.id   AF-A0A535L3A0-F1
#
_cell.length_a   1.000
_cell.length_b   1.000
_cell.length_c   1.000
_cell.angle_alpha   90.00
_cell.angle_beta   90.00
_cell.angle_gamma   90.00
#
_symmetry.space_group_name_H-M   'P 1'
#
loop_
_entity.id
_entity.type
_entity.pdbx_description
1 polymer ?
#
loop_
_entity_poly.entity_id
_entity_poly.type
_entity_poly.pdbx_seq_one_letter_code
_entity_poly.pdbx_strand_id
1 'polypeptide(L)'
;MPPDSTSGSAFRTIIEPFKIKSVEPLRMSTRSQREAHLQAAGYNMFKLASEDVLIDLLTDSGAGAMSSEQWAGMMRGDEAYAGSSSFARFEAVIRELTGYKHVIPTHQGRAAERILFAVTSGPGKVIPGNHHFDTTRANIEATGAE
;
A
#
# COMPACT_ATOMS: atom_id res chain seq x y z
N MET A 1 -32.94 35.87 -20.84
CA MET A 1 -31.68 35.68 -20.10
C MET A 1 -31.54 34.20 -19.79
N PRO A 2 -30.45 33.54 -20.19
CA PRO A 2 -30.24 32.15 -19.85
C PRO A 2 -29.92 32.03 -18.34
N PRO A 3 -30.32 30.92 -17.69
CA PRO A 3 -30.04 30.69 -16.27
C PRO A 3 -28.55 30.46 -16.03
N ASP A 4 -28.07 31.03 -14.92
CA ASP A 4 -26.69 30.97 -14.43
C ASP A 4 -26.21 29.52 -14.27
N SER A 5 -25.12 29.18 -14.97
CA SER A 5 -24.51 27.86 -15.01
C SER A 5 -23.44 27.68 -13.92
N THR A 6 -23.74 28.05 -12.67
CA THR A 6 -22.80 27.89 -11.54
C THR A 6 -23.40 27.02 -10.43
N SER A 7 -23.81 25.79 -10.75
CA SER A 7 -23.98 24.76 -9.73
C SER A 7 -22.68 23.96 -9.60
N GLY A 8 -21.64 24.60 -9.05
CA GLY A 8 -20.48 23.87 -8.56
C GLY A 8 -20.95 22.98 -7.42
N SER A 9 -20.93 21.66 -7.59
CA SER A 9 -21.17 20.70 -6.51
C SER A 9 -20.28 21.07 -5.31
N ALA A 10 -20.87 21.58 -4.24
CA ALA A 10 -20.12 21.88 -3.02
C ALA A 10 -19.50 20.58 -2.50
N PHE A 11 -18.17 20.52 -2.44
CA PHE A 11 -17.47 19.40 -1.80
C PHE A 11 -17.97 19.27 -0.36
N ARG A 12 -18.54 18.11 -0.02
CA ARG A 12 -18.94 17.82 1.36
C ARG A 12 -17.70 17.42 2.13
N THR A 13 -17.09 18.38 2.82
CA THR A 13 -15.98 18.10 3.75
C THR A 13 -16.48 17.24 4.91
N ILE A 14 -15.80 16.14 5.18
CA ILE A 14 -16.01 15.30 6.37
C ILE A 14 -15.03 15.73 7.45
N ILE A 15 -15.44 15.68 8.71
CA ILE A 15 -14.52 15.86 9.85
C ILE A 15 -13.76 14.56 10.02
N GLU A 16 -12.43 14.62 10.03
CA GLU A 16 -11.58 13.46 10.24
C GLU A 16 -11.88 12.84 11.61
N PRO A 17 -12.17 11.52 11.70
CA PRO A 17 -12.48 10.84 12.96
C PRO A 17 -11.21 10.49 13.75
N PHE A 18 -10.18 11.35 13.68
CA PHE A 18 -8.91 11.22 14.38
C PHE A 18 -8.29 12.59 14.63
N LYS A 19 -7.26 12.64 15.48
CA LYS A 19 -6.45 13.84 15.71
C LYS A 19 -5.01 13.56 15.30
N ILE A 20 -4.33 14.59 14.80
CA ILE A 20 -2.91 14.53 14.49
C ILE A 20 -2.12 14.33 15.78
N LYS A 21 -1.28 13.29 15.84
CA LYS A 21 -0.41 12.98 16.99
C LYS A 21 1.03 13.45 16.77
N SER A 22 1.52 13.32 15.55
CA SER A 22 2.85 13.72 15.08
C SER A 22 2.76 14.18 13.63
N VAL A 23 3.76 14.95 13.19
CA VAL A 23 3.85 15.47 11.81
C VAL A 23 5.23 15.16 11.23
N GLU A 24 5.28 15.00 9.91
CA GLU A 24 6.51 14.96 9.12
C GLU A 24 6.67 16.30 8.38
N PRO A 25 7.83 16.97 8.45
CA PRO A 25 8.05 18.25 7.76
C PRO A 25 7.99 18.11 6.24
N LEU A 26 7.27 19.01 5.57
CA LEU A 26 7.26 19.11 4.11
C LEU A 26 8.23 20.19 3.62
N ARG A 27 8.95 19.89 2.55
CA ARG A 27 9.82 20.86 1.87
C ARG A 27 9.07 21.53 0.72
N MET A 28 8.96 22.85 0.78
CA MET A 28 8.40 23.64 -0.31
C MET A 28 9.46 23.89 -1.39
N SER A 29 9.19 23.44 -2.61
CA SER A 29 10.00 23.75 -3.79
C SER A 29 9.39 24.90 -4.60
N THR A 30 10.23 25.66 -5.30
CA THR A 30 9.77 26.58 -6.34
C THR A 30 9.44 25.80 -7.61
N ARG A 31 8.70 26.44 -8.53
CA ARG A 31 8.43 25.84 -9.84
C ARG A 31 9.72 25.53 -10.62
N SER A 32 10.69 26.43 -10.61
CA SER A 32 11.97 26.24 -11.32
C SER A 32 12.79 25.08 -10.75
N GLN A 33 12.77 24.88 -9.43
CA GLN A 33 13.39 23.72 -8.79
C GLN A 33 12.73 22.42 -9.28
N ARG A 34 11.39 22.36 -9.27
CA ARG A 34 10.67 21.18 -9.78
C ARG A 34 10.95 20.90 -11.25
N GLU A 35 11.01 21.92 -12.10
CA GLU A 35 11.37 21.77 -13.52
C GLU A 35 12.77 21.16 -13.68
N ALA A 36 13.75 21.62 -12.90
CA ALA A 36 15.10 21.05 -12.90
C ALA A 36 15.13 19.60 -12.41
N HIS A 37 14.40 19.27 -11.33
CA HIS A 37 14.33 17.91 -10.80
C HIS A 37 13.67 16.96 -11.79
N LEU A 38 12.59 17.38 -12.46
CA LEU A 38 11.92 16.60 -13.50
C LEU A 38 12.84 16.35 -14.71
N GLN A 39 13.56 17.37 -15.16
CA GLN A 39 14.54 17.21 -16.24
C GLN A 39 15.65 16.22 -15.85
N ALA A 40 16.22 16.35 -14.64
CA ALA A 40 17.25 15.44 -14.13
C ALA A 40 16.74 14.00 -13.99
N ALA A 41 15.47 13.82 -13.61
CA ALA A 41 14.82 12.52 -13.53
C ALA A 41 14.44 11.93 -14.91
N GLY A 42 14.71 12.64 -16.02
CA GLY A 42 14.29 12.23 -17.35
C GLY A 42 12.77 12.12 -17.47
N TYR A 43 12.05 13.02 -16.78
CA TYR A 43 10.58 13.06 -16.72
C TYR A 43 9.90 11.79 -16.19
N ASN A 44 10.65 10.94 -15.46
CA ASN A 44 10.11 9.77 -14.79
C ASN A 44 9.97 10.03 -13.28
N MET A 45 8.73 10.08 -12.78
CA MET A 45 8.43 10.36 -11.37
C MET A 45 9.02 9.32 -10.40
N PHE A 46 9.18 8.05 -10.83
CA PHE A 46 9.81 7.00 -10.01
C PHE A 46 11.29 7.29 -9.70
N LYS A 47 11.90 8.26 -10.38
CA LYS A 47 13.30 8.66 -10.17
C LYS A 47 13.45 9.94 -9.36
N LEU A 48 12.36 10.57 -8.93
CA LEU A 48 12.43 11.74 -8.07
C LEU A 48 12.84 11.32 -6.66
N ALA A 49 13.67 12.16 -6.01
CA ALA A 49 13.92 12.02 -4.59
C ALA A 49 12.64 12.44 -3.82
N SER A 50 12.30 11.71 -2.75
CA SER A 50 11.07 12.00 -1.98
C SER A 50 11.08 13.39 -1.36
N GLU A 51 12.24 13.90 -0.94
CA GLU A 51 12.39 15.26 -0.40
C GLU A 51 12.08 16.38 -1.39
N ASP A 52 12.04 16.08 -2.69
CA ASP A 52 11.70 17.02 -3.75
C ASP A 52 10.21 16.96 -4.14
N VAL A 53 9.46 16.01 -3.55
CA VAL A 53 8.03 15.80 -3.77
C VAL A 53 7.25 16.40 -2.60
N LEU A 54 6.38 17.38 -2.88
CA LEU A 54 5.61 18.08 -1.85
C LEU A 54 4.44 17.23 -1.31
N ILE A 55 3.71 16.56 -2.21
CA ILE A 55 2.62 15.64 -1.89
C ILE A 55 2.84 14.41 -2.75
N ASP A 56 3.14 13.29 -2.11
CA ASP A 56 3.36 12.02 -2.81
C ASP A 56 2.04 11.25 -2.92
N LEU A 57 1.57 11.07 -4.15
CA LEU A 57 0.37 10.32 -4.51
C LEU A 57 0.72 9.14 -5.43
N LEU A 58 1.99 8.71 -5.44
CA LEU A 58 2.46 7.65 -6.35
C LEU A 58 1.81 6.30 -6.02
N THR A 59 1.61 6.00 -4.74
CA THR A 59 0.99 4.76 -4.27
C THR A 59 0.39 4.95 -2.88
N ASP A 60 -0.62 4.15 -2.56
CA ASP A 60 -1.16 3.94 -1.22
C ASP A 60 -0.45 2.79 -0.47
N SER A 61 0.48 2.08 -1.12
CA SER A 61 1.17 0.93 -0.57
C SER A 61 2.26 1.33 0.43
N GLY A 62 2.00 1.08 1.72
CA GLY A 62 2.98 1.34 2.79
C GLY A 62 3.12 2.82 3.18
N ALA A 63 2.36 3.73 2.57
CA ALA A 63 2.40 5.17 2.83
C ALA A 63 1.39 5.63 3.91
N GLY A 64 0.80 4.70 4.67
CA GLY A 64 -0.20 5.00 5.69
C GLY A 64 0.40 5.57 6.98
N ALA A 65 -0.26 6.57 7.57
CA ALA A 65 0.09 7.08 8.90
C ALA A 65 -0.44 6.14 10.01
N MET A 66 0.47 5.55 10.78
CA MET A 66 0.11 4.68 11.90
C MET A 66 -0.44 5.46 13.10
N SER A 67 -1.41 4.86 13.80
CA SER A 67 -1.93 5.36 15.08
C SER A 67 -0.91 5.22 16.22
N SER A 68 -1.15 5.90 17.33
CA SER A 68 -0.31 5.77 18.53
C SER A 68 -0.31 4.34 19.10
N GLU A 69 -1.41 3.60 18.96
CA GLU A 69 -1.48 2.20 19.42
C GLU A 69 -0.64 1.26 18.55
N GLN A 70 -0.55 1.52 17.25
CA GLN A 70 0.33 0.77 16.35
C GLN A 70 1.80 1.04 16.70
N TRP A 71 2.19 2.29 16.95
CA TRP A 71 3.52 2.64 17.44
C TRP A 71 3.84 1.97 18.79
N ALA A 72 2.89 1.96 19.73
CA ALA A 72 3.06 1.23 21.00
C ALA A 72 3.16 -0.28 20.77
N GLY A 73 2.47 -0.83 19.76
CA GLY A 73 2.62 -2.21 19.29
C GLY A 73 4.04 -2.52 18.84
N MET A 74 4.66 -1.63 18.06
CA MET A 74 6.06 -1.80 17.62
C MET A 74 7.04 -1.84 18.80
N MET A 75 6.86 -0.97 19.80
CA MET A 75 7.73 -0.95 20.99
C MET A 75 7.55 -2.19 21.90
N ARG A 76 6.45 -2.93 21.73
CA ARG A 76 6.15 -4.19 22.44
C ARG A 76 6.38 -5.42 21.57
N GLY A 77 7.09 -5.27 20.45
CA GLY A 77 7.42 -6.35 19.53
C GLY A 77 8.13 -7.50 20.24
N ASP A 78 7.77 -8.72 19.89
CA ASP A 78 8.43 -9.94 20.36
C ASP A 78 9.22 -10.52 19.20
N GLU A 79 10.54 -10.32 19.25
CA GLU A 79 11.51 -10.64 18.20
C GLU A 79 12.01 -12.10 18.28
N ALA A 80 11.30 -12.97 19.02
CA ALA A 80 11.64 -14.39 19.06
C ALA A 80 11.54 -15.04 17.68
N TYR A 81 12.57 -15.81 17.32
CA TYR A 81 12.65 -16.52 16.03
C TYR A 81 11.52 -17.54 15.81
N ALA A 82 11.04 -18.17 16.89
CA ALA A 82 9.93 -19.11 16.86
C ALA A 82 9.05 -18.91 18.10
N GLY A 83 7.73 -19.00 17.92
CA GLY A 83 6.78 -18.85 19.03
C GLY A 83 6.54 -17.41 19.49
N SER A 84 6.81 -16.41 18.64
CA SER A 84 6.55 -15.00 18.96
C SER A 84 5.09 -14.78 19.36
N SER A 85 4.89 -14.16 20.52
CA SER A 85 3.58 -13.71 21.00
C SER A 85 2.94 -12.69 20.06
N SER A 86 3.74 -11.94 19.30
CA SER A 86 3.24 -11.02 18.27
C SER A 86 2.60 -11.77 17.10
N PHE A 87 3.15 -12.91 16.69
CA PHE A 87 2.53 -13.77 15.68
C PHE A 87 1.21 -14.36 16.20
N ALA A 88 1.16 -14.86 17.43
CA ALA A 88 -0.06 -15.43 18.00
C ALA A 88 -1.21 -14.41 18.04
N ARG A 89 -0.93 -13.15 18.40
CA ARG A 89 -1.91 -12.06 18.34
C ARG A 89 -2.37 -11.77 16.90
N PHE A 90 -1.44 -11.70 15.95
CA PHE A 90 -1.75 -11.49 14.54
C PHE A 90 -2.63 -12.61 13.99
N GLU A 91 -2.26 -13.86 14.22
CA GLU A 91 -3.01 -15.04 13.77
C GLU A 91 -4.43 -15.05 14.33
N ALA A 92 -4.61 -14.77 15.62
CA ALA A 92 -5.92 -14.72 16.26
C ALA A 92 -6.86 -13.72 15.59
N VAL A 93 -6.38 -12.49 15.32
CA VAL A 93 -7.16 -11.45 14.65
C VAL A 93 -7.52 -11.84 13.22
N ILE A 94 -6.57 -12.40 12.44
CA ILE A 94 -6.87 -12.84 11.07
C ILE A 94 -7.94 -13.94 11.08
N ARG A 95 -7.85 -14.90 12.00
CA ARG A 95 -8.85 -15.97 12.14
C ARG A 95 -10.22 -15.42 12.52
N GLU A 96 -10.28 -14.47 13.45
CA GLU A 96 -11.53 -13.81 13.85
C GLU A 96 -12.20 -13.09 12.67
N LEU A 97 -11.43 -12.33 11.89
CA LEU A 97 -11.96 -11.53 10.78
C LEU A 97 -12.32 -12.35 9.54
N THR A 98 -11.59 -13.44 9.27
CA THR A 98 -11.68 -14.17 7.99
C THR A 98 -12.22 -15.59 8.12
N GLY A 99 -12.18 -16.19 9.32
CA GLY A 99 -12.52 -17.60 9.55
C GLY A 99 -11.52 -18.61 8.99
N TYR A 100 -10.39 -18.20 8.41
CA TYR A 100 -9.44 -19.14 7.82
C TYR A 100 -8.76 -20.04 8.86
N LYS A 101 -8.62 -21.33 8.53
CA LYS A 101 -8.03 -22.34 9.41
C LYS A 101 -6.50 -22.24 9.51
N HIS A 102 -5.82 -21.72 8.50
CA HIS A 102 -4.36 -21.64 8.48
C HIS A 102 -3.94 -20.25 8.03
N VAL A 103 -2.96 -19.66 8.72
CA VAL A 103 -2.43 -18.32 8.45
C VAL A 103 -0.92 -18.42 8.32
N ILE A 104 -0.37 -17.91 7.22
CA ILE A 104 1.07 -17.86 6.97
C ILE A 104 1.44 -16.39 6.76
N PRO A 105 2.20 -15.76 7.68
CA PRO A 105 2.61 -14.38 7.50
C PRO A 105 3.69 -14.29 6.41
N THR A 106 3.65 -13.21 5.63
CA THR A 106 4.68 -12.88 4.66
C THR A 106 5.03 -11.41 4.81
N HIS A 107 6.17 -10.98 4.28
CA HIS A 107 6.60 -9.59 4.42
C HIS A 107 5.67 -8.60 3.70
N GLN A 108 5.01 -9.01 2.60
CA GLN A 108 3.97 -8.24 1.89
C GLN A 108 3.20 -9.11 0.88
N GLY A 109 2.17 -8.54 0.24
CA GLY A 109 1.26 -9.23 -0.67
C GLY A 109 1.93 -10.09 -1.76
N ARG A 110 2.91 -9.55 -2.50
CA ARG A 110 3.54 -10.29 -3.61
C ARG A 110 4.25 -11.59 -3.20
N ALA A 111 4.66 -11.70 -1.94
CA ALA A 111 5.28 -12.93 -1.43
C ALA A 111 4.22 -13.99 -1.09
N ALA A 112 3.06 -13.58 -0.57
CA ALA A 112 1.92 -14.48 -0.40
C ALA A 112 1.45 -15.01 -1.76
N GLU A 113 1.35 -14.15 -2.77
CA GLU A 113 1.03 -14.53 -4.16
C GLU A 113 2.03 -15.56 -4.70
N ARG A 114 3.34 -15.32 -4.51
CA ARG A 114 4.38 -16.24 -4.96
C ARG A 114 4.23 -17.63 -4.36
N ILE A 115 3.99 -17.73 -3.06
CA ILE A 115 3.79 -19.02 -2.36
C ILE A 115 2.53 -19.71 -2.89
N LEU A 116 1.42 -18.98 -2.99
CA LEU A 116 0.14 -19.53 -3.43
C LEU A 116 0.23 -20.06 -4.86
N PHE A 117 0.68 -19.25 -5.82
CA PHE A 117 0.72 -19.66 -7.22
C PHE A 117 1.79 -20.69 -7.52
N ALA A 118 2.89 -20.74 -6.74
CA ALA A 118 3.87 -21.82 -6.85
C ALA A 118 3.26 -23.21 -6.61
N VAL A 119 2.19 -23.30 -5.81
CA VAL A 119 1.53 -24.58 -5.49
C VAL A 119 0.22 -24.79 -6.24
N THR A 120 -0.47 -23.72 -6.65
CA THR A 120 -1.78 -23.83 -7.32
C THR A 120 -1.73 -23.69 -8.84
N SER A 121 -0.75 -22.97 -9.39
CA SER A 121 -0.63 -22.70 -10.84
C SER A 121 0.30 -23.70 -11.54
N GLY A 122 0.79 -23.39 -12.73
CA GLY A 122 1.64 -24.27 -13.54
C GLY A 122 1.23 -24.37 -15.02
N PRO A 123 2.08 -25.00 -15.87
CA PRO A 123 1.87 -25.07 -17.31
C PRO A 123 0.51 -25.65 -17.70
N GLY A 124 -0.15 -24.99 -18.65
CA GLY A 124 -1.45 -25.41 -19.19
C GLY A 124 -2.65 -25.10 -18.28
N LYS A 125 -2.44 -24.45 -17.14
CA LYS A 125 -3.53 -23.93 -16.30
C LYS A 125 -3.84 -22.48 -16.68
N VAL A 126 -5.13 -22.14 -16.58
CA VAL A 126 -5.63 -20.77 -16.69
C VAL A 126 -6.19 -20.34 -15.33
N ILE A 127 -5.75 -19.21 -14.82
CA ILE A 127 -6.15 -18.66 -13.53
C ILE A 127 -7.14 -17.51 -13.75
N PRO A 128 -8.46 -17.73 -13.60
CA PRO A 128 -9.44 -16.67 -13.81
C PRO A 128 -9.34 -15.61 -12.71
N GLY A 129 -9.59 -14.36 -13.10
CA GLY A 129 -9.70 -13.22 -12.19
C GLY A 129 -10.66 -12.19 -12.76
N ASN A 130 -11.33 -11.44 -11.89
CA ASN A 130 -12.14 -10.28 -12.29
C ASN A 130 -11.26 -9.11 -12.79
N HIS A 131 -10.01 -9.06 -12.36
CA HIS A 131 -8.85 -8.41 -12.97
C HIS A 131 -7.62 -8.84 -12.17
N HIS A 132 -6.48 -9.12 -12.81
CA HIS A 132 -5.25 -9.42 -12.08
C HIS A 132 -4.46 -8.15 -11.81
N PHE A 133 -4.03 -7.95 -10.56
CA PHE A 133 -3.04 -6.91 -10.25
C PHE A 133 -1.67 -7.28 -10.83
N ASP A 134 -0.82 -6.28 -11.08
CA ASP A 134 0.45 -6.43 -11.81
C ASP A 134 1.32 -7.57 -11.26
N THR A 135 1.55 -7.59 -9.94
CA THR A 135 2.37 -8.65 -9.32
C THR A 135 1.65 -9.99 -9.24
N THR A 136 0.32 -9.99 -9.15
CA THR A 136 -0.50 -11.21 -9.16
C THR A 136 -0.32 -11.93 -10.49
N ARG A 137 -0.53 -11.22 -11.60
CA ARG A 137 -0.34 -11.75 -12.96
C ARG A 137 1.09 -12.21 -13.18
N ALA A 138 2.08 -11.40 -12.80
CA ALA A 138 3.48 -11.77 -12.93
C ALA A 138 3.82 -13.07 -12.18
N ASN A 139 3.26 -13.29 -10.99
CA ASN A 139 3.47 -14.54 -10.24
C ASN A 139 2.76 -15.74 -10.89
N ILE A 140 1.60 -15.55 -11.52
CA ILE A 140 0.91 -16.60 -12.29
C ILE A 140 1.74 -16.99 -13.52
N GLU A 141 2.09 -16.01 -14.36
CA GLU A 141 2.85 -16.24 -15.61
C GLU A 141 4.25 -16.83 -15.34
N ALA A 142 4.88 -16.46 -14.22
CA ALA A 142 6.15 -17.04 -13.79
C ALA A 142 6.10 -18.55 -13.51
N THR A 143 4.89 -19.12 -13.36
CA THR A 143 4.68 -20.57 -13.22
C THR A 143 4.42 -21.27 -14.57
N GLY A 144 4.32 -20.50 -15.67
CA GLY A 144 3.90 -20.99 -16.99
C GLY A 144 2.38 -21.14 -17.14
N ALA A 145 1.60 -20.66 -16.18
CA ALA A 145 0.15 -20.54 -16.30
C ALA A 145 -0.23 -19.25 -17.04
N GLU A 146 -1.50 -19.18 -17.46
CA GLU A 146 -2.13 -18.01 -18.08
C GLU A 146 -3.13 -17.33 -17.14
#